data_AF-A0AAN7SSY9-F1
#
_entry.id   AF-A0AAN7SSY9-F1
#
_cell.length_a   1.000
_cell.length_b   1.000
_cell.length_c   1.000
_cell.angle_alpha   90.00
_cell.angle_beta   90.00
_cell.angle_gamma   90.00
#
_symmetry.space_group_name_H-M   'P 1'
#
loop_
_entity.id
_entity.type
_entity.pdbx_description
1 polymer ?
#
loop_
_entity_poly.entity_id
_entity_poly.type
_entity_poly.pdbx_seq_one_letter_code
_entity_poly.pdbx_strand_id
1 'polypeptide(L)'
;MEHAKRSACRTQLTKAINAINANLSGNSTIEEITQSMAKLKLGLDNLKEADEKILPLLKDNLEDEFLKSMEYEETATSLMSRLEYRKQNLSSTSYLIITRTRMRDFSSRARSVKIPQLETEFFLQHDA
;
A
#
# COMPACT_ATOMS: atom_id res chain seq x y z
N MET A 1 -1.75 36.42 -9.48
CA MET A 1 -1.08 35.21 -10.02
C MET A 1 -1.11 34.07 -9.02
N GLU A 2 -0.73 34.31 -7.75
CA GLU A 2 -0.69 33.27 -6.71
C GLU A 2 -2.06 32.61 -6.46
N HIS A 3 -3.17 33.36 -6.40
CA HIS A 3 -4.52 32.78 -6.30
C HIS A 3 -4.86 31.73 -7.37
N ALA A 4 -4.42 31.94 -8.60
CA ALA A 4 -4.64 30.99 -9.70
C ALA A 4 -3.81 29.72 -9.51
N LYS A 5 -2.57 29.84 -9.02
CA LYS A 5 -1.72 28.69 -8.69
C LYS A 5 -2.32 27.84 -7.59
N ARG A 6 -2.83 28.46 -6.51
CA ARG A 6 -3.51 27.78 -5.41
C ARG A 6 -4.76 27.03 -5.88
N SER A 7 -5.59 27.68 -6.69
CA SER A 7 -6.78 27.06 -7.28
C SER A 7 -6.41 25.86 -8.18
N ALA A 8 -5.35 25.97 -8.98
CA ALA A 8 -4.84 24.87 -9.78
C ALA A 8 -4.33 23.70 -8.91
N CYS A 9 -3.59 23.99 -7.83
CA CYS A 9 -3.10 22.98 -6.89
C CYS A 9 -4.25 22.22 -6.22
N ARG A 10 -5.28 22.94 -5.75
CA ARG A 10 -6.52 22.33 -5.22
C ARG A 10 -7.16 21.41 -6.25
N THR A 11 -7.35 21.89 -7.46
CA THR A 11 -7.98 21.10 -8.55
C THR A 11 -7.19 19.84 -8.87
N GLN A 12 -5.85 19.93 -8.92
CA GLN A 12 -4.98 18.77 -9.16
C GLN A 12 -5.07 17.76 -8.02
N LEU A 13 -5.05 18.23 -6.77
CA LEU A 13 -5.17 17.38 -5.59
C LEU A 13 -6.55 16.69 -5.54
N THR A 14 -7.65 17.40 -5.80
CA THR A 14 -8.99 16.83 -5.91
C THR A 14 -9.06 15.75 -6.99
N LYS A 15 -8.47 16.00 -8.17
CA LYS A 15 -8.42 15.00 -9.25
C LYS A 15 -7.66 13.75 -8.83
N ALA A 16 -6.52 13.91 -8.15
CA ALA A 16 -5.74 12.79 -7.63
C ALA A 16 -6.55 12.00 -6.58
N ILE A 17 -7.18 12.68 -5.62
CA ILE A 17 -8.04 12.05 -4.60
C ILE A 17 -9.16 11.23 -5.24
N ASN A 18 -9.86 11.80 -6.23
CA ASN A 18 -10.97 11.11 -6.90
C ASN A 18 -10.49 9.89 -7.69
N ALA A 19 -9.40 10.01 -8.44
CA ALA A 19 -8.81 8.89 -9.18
C ALA A 19 -8.38 7.76 -8.24
N ILE A 20 -7.77 8.10 -7.10
CA ILE A 20 -7.33 7.14 -6.10
C ILE A 20 -8.52 6.46 -5.43
N ASN A 21 -9.57 7.20 -5.08
CA ASN A 21 -10.80 6.63 -4.51
C ASN A 21 -11.50 5.67 -5.49
N ALA A 22 -11.51 5.98 -6.78
CA ALA A 22 -12.04 5.07 -7.81
C ALA A 22 -11.25 3.77 -7.91
N ASN A 23 -9.93 3.84 -7.74
CA ASN A 23 -9.02 2.68 -7.86
C ASN A 23 -8.80 1.92 -6.54
N LEU A 24 -9.26 2.46 -5.41
CA LEU A 24 -9.08 1.87 -4.08
C LEU A 24 -9.86 0.55 -3.88
N SER A 25 -10.95 0.36 -4.61
CA SER A 25 -11.74 -0.88 -4.65
C SER A 25 -11.25 -1.89 -5.70
N GLY A 26 -10.40 -1.46 -6.63
CA GLY A 26 -9.89 -2.30 -7.73
C GLY A 26 -8.69 -3.19 -7.35
N ASN A 27 -8.28 -4.06 -8.27
CA ASN A 27 -7.09 -4.92 -8.16
C ASN A 27 -5.78 -4.13 -8.38
N SER A 28 -5.61 -3.05 -7.63
CA SER A 28 -4.42 -2.20 -7.72
C SER A 28 -3.18 -2.93 -7.21
N THR A 29 -2.10 -2.87 -7.98
CA THR A 29 -0.78 -3.41 -7.64
C THR A 29 -0.07 -2.57 -6.57
N ILE A 30 0.99 -3.14 -5.96
CA ILE A 30 1.80 -2.42 -4.97
C ILE A 30 2.49 -1.21 -5.62
N GLU A 31 2.97 -1.33 -6.87
CA GLU A 31 3.54 -0.19 -7.59
C GLU A 31 2.51 0.93 -7.80
N GLU A 32 1.29 0.62 -8.24
CA GLU A 32 0.23 1.61 -8.47
C GLU A 32 -0.20 2.32 -7.18
N ILE A 33 -0.27 1.58 -6.06
CA ILE A 33 -0.55 2.15 -4.74
C ILE A 33 0.58 3.11 -4.34
N THR A 34 1.84 2.70 -4.54
CA THR A 34 3.01 3.53 -4.20
C THR A 34 3.05 4.81 -5.04
N GLN A 35 2.77 4.71 -6.34
CA GLN A 35 2.66 5.88 -7.22
C GLN A 35 1.51 6.80 -6.82
N SER A 36 0.37 6.24 -6.41
CA SER A 36 -0.79 7.00 -5.94
C SER A 36 -0.45 7.79 -4.68
N MET A 37 0.24 7.17 -3.72
CA MET A 37 0.73 7.86 -2.53
C MET A 37 1.71 8.98 -2.86
N ALA A 38 2.66 8.75 -3.78
CA ALA A 38 3.61 9.77 -4.20
C ALA A 38 2.93 10.98 -4.85
N LYS A 39 1.94 10.73 -5.72
CA LYS A 39 1.12 11.79 -6.34
C LYS A 39 0.33 12.59 -5.30
N LEU A 40 -0.26 11.91 -4.33
CA LEU A 40 -1.02 12.55 -3.26
C LEU A 40 -0.14 13.46 -2.40
N LYS A 41 1.03 12.96 -2.01
CA LYS A 41 2.01 13.72 -1.23
C LYS A 41 2.50 14.96 -1.98
N LEU A 42 2.90 14.80 -3.25
CA LEU A 42 3.33 15.93 -4.08
C LEU A 42 2.22 16.99 -4.24
N GLY A 43 0.98 16.56 -4.46
CA GLY A 43 -0.16 17.47 -4.57
C GLY A 43 -0.42 18.25 -3.28
N LEU A 44 -0.27 17.61 -2.12
CA LEU A 44 -0.42 18.24 -0.82
C LEU A 44 0.71 19.23 -0.55
N ASP A 45 1.96 18.86 -0.82
CA ASP A 45 3.13 19.72 -0.63
C ASP A 45 3.03 20.99 -1.49
N ASN A 46 2.61 20.85 -2.76
CA ASN A 46 2.37 22.00 -3.65
C ASN A 46 1.25 22.91 -3.16
N LEU A 47 0.17 22.34 -2.58
CA LEU A 47 -0.92 23.12 -2.01
C LEU A 47 -0.46 23.88 -0.77
N LYS A 48 0.32 23.24 0.12
CA LYS A 48 0.89 23.89 1.30
C LYS A 48 1.80 25.06 0.93
N GLU A 49 2.68 24.88 -0.05
CA GLU A 49 3.56 25.96 -0.53
C GLU A 49 2.75 27.14 -1.11
N ALA A 50 1.67 26.84 -1.84
CA ALA A 50 0.77 27.88 -2.37
C ALA A 50 -0.01 28.59 -1.25
N ASP A 51 -0.44 27.85 -0.23
CA ASP A 51 -1.16 28.37 0.94
C ASP A 51 -0.27 29.28 1.78
N GLU A 52 0.99 28.90 2.05
CA GLU A 52 1.97 29.73 2.78
C GLU A 52 2.19 31.11 2.11
N LYS A 53 2.15 31.16 0.78
CA LYS A 53 2.34 32.40 0.01
C LYS A 53 1.11 33.32 0.01
N ILE A 54 -0.08 32.76 0.18
CA ILE A 54 -1.36 33.46 -0.07
C ILE A 54 -2.14 33.74 1.21
N LEU A 55 -2.10 32.85 2.20
CA LEU A 55 -2.79 33.02 3.47
C LEU A 55 -2.46 34.37 4.14
N PRO A 56 -1.19 34.83 4.20
CA PRO A 56 -0.87 36.13 4.78
C PRO A 56 -1.46 37.35 4.03
N LEU A 57 -1.86 37.15 2.77
CA LEU A 57 -2.42 38.20 1.91
C LEU A 57 -3.95 38.25 1.98
N LEU A 58 -4.58 37.21 2.53
CA LEU A 58 -6.02 37.12 2.71
C LEU A 58 -6.41 37.72 4.06
N LYS A 59 -6.74 39.01 4.06
CA LYS A 59 -7.25 39.71 5.25
C LYS A 59 -8.71 39.34 5.56
N ASP A 60 -9.50 39.09 4.52
CA ASP A 60 -10.87 38.64 4.64
C ASP A 60 -10.93 37.13 4.38
N ASN A 61 -11.68 36.38 5.21
CA ASN A 61 -11.89 34.93 5.11
C ASN A 61 -10.66 34.04 5.40
N LEU A 62 -9.71 34.53 6.21
CA LEU A 62 -8.54 33.73 6.62
C LEU A 62 -8.95 32.44 7.34
N GLU A 63 -9.96 32.51 8.20
CA GLU A 63 -10.48 31.36 8.96
C GLU A 63 -11.04 30.28 8.02
N ASP A 64 -11.94 30.65 7.11
CA ASP A 64 -12.50 29.71 6.11
C ASP A 64 -11.40 29.09 5.24
N GLU A 65 -10.41 29.88 4.84
CA GLU A 65 -9.32 29.40 3.98
C GLU A 65 -8.33 28.51 4.72
N PHE A 66 -8.16 28.72 6.03
CA PHE A 66 -7.40 27.83 6.91
C PHE A 66 -8.15 26.51 7.13
N LEU A 67 -9.45 26.56 7.45
CA LEU A 67 -10.30 25.38 7.61
C LEU A 67 -10.27 24.50 6.37
N LYS A 68 -10.44 25.08 5.18
CA LYS A 68 -10.32 24.34 3.91
C LYS A 68 -8.96 23.69 3.75
N SER A 69 -7.87 24.38 4.11
CA SER A 69 -6.51 23.83 4.01
C SER A 69 -6.37 22.58 4.90
N MET A 70 -6.87 22.65 6.14
CA MET A 70 -6.90 21.50 7.04
C MET A 70 -7.74 20.34 6.48
N GLU A 71 -8.92 20.61 5.93
CA GLU A 71 -9.76 19.56 5.32
C GLU A 71 -9.02 18.79 4.20
N TYR A 72 -8.25 19.49 3.36
CA TYR A 72 -7.43 18.85 2.34
C TYR A 72 -6.32 17.99 2.95
N GLU A 73 -5.67 18.48 4.01
CA GLU A 73 -4.62 17.74 4.72
C GLU A 73 -5.16 16.49 5.42
N GLU A 74 -6.28 16.60 6.14
CA GLU A 74 -6.94 15.48 6.79
C GLU A 74 -7.39 14.43 5.77
N THR A 75 -8.02 14.87 4.67
CA THR A 75 -8.46 14.00 3.59
C THR A 75 -7.28 13.26 2.96
N ALA A 76 -6.20 13.97 2.66
CA ALA A 76 -5.01 13.38 2.07
C ALA A 76 -4.35 12.37 3.04
N THR A 77 -4.23 12.72 4.31
CA THR A 77 -3.64 11.86 5.36
C THR A 77 -4.46 10.58 5.57
N SER A 78 -5.79 10.72 5.63
CA SER A 78 -6.71 9.58 5.72
C SER A 78 -6.56 8.64 4.52
N LEU A 79 -6.48 9.20 3.32
CA LEU A 79 -6.34 8.43 2.09
C LEU A 79 -4.98 7.72 2.02
N MET A 80 -3.90 8.39 2.42
CA MET A 80 -2.57 7.78 2.54
C MET A 80 -2.57 6.60 3.51
N SER A 81 -3.22 6.74 4.67
CA SER A 81 -3.34 5.68 5.67
C SER A 81 -4.07 4.45 5.11
N ARG A 82 -5.17 4.67 4.37
CA ARG A 82 -5.91 3.61 3.69
C ARG A 82 -5.09 2.89 2.63
N LEU A 83 -4.28 3.63 1.86
CA LEU A 83 -3.38 3.07 0.85
C LEU A 83 -2.25 2.24 1.47
N GLU A 84 -1.63 2.71 2.56
CA GLU A 84 -0.61 1.95 3.30
C GLU A 84 -1.20 0.65 3.87
N TYR A 85 -2.37 0.71 4.48
CA TYR A 85 -3.06 -0.49 4.96
C TYR A 85 -3.29 -1.51 3.83
N ARG A 86 -3.75 -1.04 2.65
CA ARG A 86 -3.96 -1.93 1.49
C ARG A 86 -2.65 -2.54 0.98
N LYS A 87 -1.57 -1.75 0.91
CA LYS A 87 -0.23 -2.20 0.52
C LYS A 87 0.30 -3.28 1.45
N GLN A 88 0.12 -3.12 2.77
CA GLN A 88 0.50 -4.12 3.77
C GLN A 88 -0.30 -5.43 3.61
N ASN A 89 -1.62 -5.32 3.36
CA ASN A 89 -2.46 -6.49 3.12
C ASN A 89 -2.05 -7.27 1.86
N LEU A 90 -1.77 -6.57 0.76
CA LEU A 90 -1.31 -7.21 -0.48
C LEU A 90 0.03 -7.93 -0.26
N SER A 91 0.99 -7.27 0.41
CA SER A 91 2.30 -7.85 0.70
C SER A 91 2.19 -9.10 1.58
N SER A 92 1.34 -9.06 2.61
CA SER A 92 1.09 -10.20 3.51
C SER A 92 0.43 -11.37 2.78
N THR A 93 -0.52 -11.08 1.89
CA THR A 93 -1.20 -12.10 1.07
C THR A 93 -0.21 -12.78 0.13
N SER A 94 0.66 -12.02 -0.55
CA SER A 94 1.72 -12.55 -1.40
C SER A 94 2.67 -13.47 -0.63
N TYR A 95 3.07 -13.08 0.58
CA TYR A 95 3.93 -13.91 1.44
C TYR A 95 3.26 -15.25 1.82
N LEU A 96 1.98 -15.24 2.20
CA LEU A 96 1.24 -16.45 2.51
C LEU A 96 1.12 -17.39 1.30
N ILE A 97 0.86 -16.84 0.11
CA ILE A 97 0.80 -17.63 -1.13
C ILE A 97 2.16 -18.29 -1.40
N ILE A 98 3.27 -17.55 -1.34
CA ILE A 98 4.61 -18.08 -1.56
C ILE A 98 4.92 -19.20 -0.56
N THR A 99 4.61 -18.97 0.72
CA THR A 99 4.86 -19.97 1.79
C THR A 99 4.03 -21.23 1.56
N ARG A 100 2.76 -21.09 1.18
CA ARG A 100 1.87 -22.22 0.88
C ARG A 100 2.33 -23.01 -0.35
N THR A 101 2.76 -22.35 -1.40
CA THR A 101 3.33 -23.00 -2.60
C THR A 101 4.59 -23.77 -2.25
N ARG A 102 5.51 -23.16 -1.48
CA ARG A 102 6.72 -23.84 -1.00
C ARG A 102 6.38 -25.09 -0.17
N MET A 103 5.44 -25.00 0.77
CA MET A 103 5.02 -26.17 1.55
C MET A 103 4.40 -27.28 0.70
N ARG A 104 3.62 -26.92 -0.34
CA ARG A 104 3.07 -27.89 -1.30
C ARG A 104 4.20 -28.60 -2.06
N ASP A 105 5.20 -27.87 -2.54
CA ASP A 105 6.35 -28.44 -3.26
C ASP A 105 7.18 -29.37 -2.37
N PHE A 106 7.40 -28.98 -1.10
CA PHE A 106 8.03 -29.85 -0.11
C PHE A 106 7.22 -31.11 0.15
N SER A 107 5.89 -31.01 0.30
CA SER A 107 5.01 -32.17 0.51
C SER A 107 5.00 -33.13 -0.69
N SER A 108 5.06 -32.60 -1.91
CA SER A 108 5.17 -33.39 -3.14
C SER A 108 6.51 -34.11 -3.24
N ARG A 109 7.61 -33.43 -2.84
CA ARG A 109 8.95 -34.03 -2.76
C ARG A 109 9.06 -35.10 -1.68
N ALA A 110 8.51 -34.87 -0.49
CA ALA A 110 8.53 -35.85 0.60
C ALA A 110 7.80 -37.15 0.21
N ARG A 111 6.73 -37.07 -0.57
CA ARG A 111 5.99 -38.24 -1.08
C ARG A 111 6.69 -38.98 -2.23
N SER A 112 7.69 -38.38 -2.87
CA SER A 112 8.45 -38.99 -3.96
C SER A 112 9.75 -39.66 -3.50
N VAL A 113 10.10 -39.54 -2.21
CA VAL A 113 11.22 -40.29 -1.62
C VAL A 113 10.74 -41.71 -1.31
N LYS A 114 11.19 -42.70 -2.11
CA LYS A 114 11.09 -44.12 -1.73
C LYS A 114 11.96 -44.34 -0.50
N ILE A 115 11.33 -44.49 0.66
CA ILE A 115 12.02 -44.93 1.88
C ILE A 115 12.46 -46.38 1.62
N PRO A 116 13.76 -46.70 1.67
CA PRO A 116 14.22 -48.09 1.60
C PRO A 116 13.59 -48.86 2.76
N GLN A 117 12.91 -49.97 2.47
CA GLN A 117 12.47 -50.87 3.53
C GLN A 117 13.74 -51.44 4.18
N LEU A 118 13.95 -51.11 5.45
CA LEU A 118 14.96 -51.77 6.27
C LEU A 118 14.50 -53.22 6.45
N GLU A 119 15.09 -54.14 5.69
CA GLU A 119 14.99 -55.57 5.95
C GLU A 119 15.67 -55.84 7.29
N THR A 120 14.85 -56.01 8.33
CA THR A 120 15.32 -56.51 9.63
C THR A 120 15.63 -57.99 9.49
N GLU A 121 16.78 -58.33 8.94
CA GLU A 121 17.37 -59.66 9.12
C GLU A 121 17.95 -59.72 10.55
N PHE A 122 17.10 -60.14 11.49
CA PHE A 122 17.57 -60.59 12.79
C PHE A 122 18.30 -61.92 12.59
N PHE A 123 19.58 -61.93 12.93
CA PHE A 123 20.45 -63.10 12.93
C PHE A 123 19.78 -64.30 13.61
N LEU A 124 19.38 -65.30 12.83
CA LEU A 124 19.29 -66.68 13.28
C LEU A 124 20.72 -67.19 13.44
N GLN A 125 21.30 -66.99 14.61
CA GLN A 125 22.46 -67.78 15.03
C GLN A 125 21.94 -69.02 15.77
N HIS A 126 22.00 -70.13 15.03
CA HIS A 126 22.07 -71.48 15.56
C HIS A 126 23.12 -71.58 16.67
N ASP A 127 22.80 -72.30 17.72
CA ASP A 127 23.59 -73.39 18.34
C ASP A 127 22.59 -74.17 19.22
N ALA A 128 22.15 -75.37 18.79
CA ALA A 128 22.74 -76.68 19.12
C ALA A 128 22.44 -77.11 20.56
#